data_AF-A0A2A3XDQ8-F1
#
_entry.id   AF-A0A2A3XDQ8-F1
#
_cell.length_a   1.000
_cell.length_b   1.000
_cell.length_c   1.000
_cell.angle_alpha   90.00
_cell.angle_beta   90.00
_cell.angle_gamma   90.00
#
_symmetry.space_group_name_H-M   'P 1'
#
loop_
_entity.id
_entity.type
_entity.pdbx_description
1 polymer ?
#
loop_
_entity_poly.entity_id
_entity_poly.type
_entity_poly.pdbx_seq_one_letter_code
_entity_poly.pdbx_strand_id
1 'polypeptide(L)'
;MNDFTLDERLASDTFPVADLPLCRVLLMNDARYPWVILVPRHPAISEILELPAADQQQLWREATQLGEAMKVALGGDKLNIASLGNVVSQLHVHVVIRQHGDATWPAPVWGNGTPEPYDLAGQAHMRDQLLAHIQTLDVSSALTR
;
A
#
# COMPACT_ATOMS: atom_id res chain seq x y z
N MET A 1 15.98 19.03 -2.30
CA MET A 1 15.09 18.81 -1.14
C MET A 1 13.78 18.32 -1.70
N ASN A 2 13.37 17.09 -1.34
CA ASN A 2 12.16 16.49 -1.91
C ASN A 2 10.96 17.04 -1.13
N ASP A 3 10.15 17.88 -1.77
CA ASP A 3 9.01 18.60 -1.17
C ASP A 3 7.77 17.70 -0.98
N PHE A 4 7.99 16.42 -0.64
CA PHE A 4 6.92 15.46 -0.46
C PHE A 4 6.23 15.66 0.89
N THR A 5 4.92 15.93 0.85
CA THR A 5 4.04 15.95 2.02
C THR A 5 2.91 14.97 1.79
N LEU A 6 2.62 14.11 2.77
CA LEU A 6 1.51 13.17 2.70
C LEU A 6 0.19 13.92 2.87
N ASP A 7 -0.81 13.58 2.05
CA ASP A 7 -2.17 14.12 2.16
C ASP A 7 -2.75 13.87 3.56
N GLU A 8 -3.45 14.87 4.11
CA GLU A 8 -3.97 14.83 5.48
C GLU A 8 -4.97 13.68 5.71
N ARG A 9 -5.75 13.33 4.68
CA ARG A 9 -6.71 12.23 4.78
C ARG A 9 -5.99 10.88 4.74
N LEU A 10 -4.98 10.72 3.88
CA LEU A 10 -4.13 9.53 3.94
C LEU A 10 -3.44 9.41 5.29
N ALA A 11 -2.96 10.52 5.87
CA ALA A 11 -2.36 10.53 7.20
C ALA A 11 -3.35 10.15 8.31
N SER A 12 -4.61 10.57 8.20
CA SER A 12 -5.68 10.26 9.17
C SER A 12 -6.19 8.83 9.07
N ASP A 13 -6.31 8.30 7.84
CA ASP A 13 -6.94 7.01 7.58
C ASP A 13 -5.94 5.85 7.66
N THR A 14 -4.64 6.12 7.85
CA THR A 14 -3.59 5.10 7.79
C THR A 14 -2.54 5.22 8.90
N PHE A 15 -1.74 4.17 9.05
CA PHE A 15 -0.58 4.14 9.93
C PHE A 15 0.71 3.98 9.12
N PRO A 16 1.76 4.77 9.39
CA PRO A 16 3.04 4.62 8.69
C PRO A 16 3.73 3.29 9.06
N VAL A 17 4.31 2.62 8.06
CA VAL A 17 5.04 1.36 8.23
C VAL A 17 6.53 1.57 7.94
N ALA A 18 6.87 1.92 6.69
CA ALA A 18 8.25 2.10 6.23
C ALA A 18 8.29 3.00 5.00
N ASP A 19 9.49 3.36 4.56
CA ASP A 19 9.72 3.95 3.24
C ASP A 19 10.54 2.95 2.39
N LEU A 20 10.03 2.62 1.20
CA LEU A 20 10.73 1.93 0.12
C LEU A 20 11.51 2.96 -0.72
N PRO A 21 12.33 2.55 -1.70
CA PRO A 21 13.06 3.49 -2.55
C PRO A 21 12.18 4.59 -3.14
N LEU A 22 11.02 4.25 -3.72
CA LEU A 22 10.06 5.20 -4.25
C LEU A 22 8.94 5.54 -3.25
N CYS A 23 8.24 4.52 -2.73
CA CYS A 23 6.99 4.74 -2.00
C CYS A 23 7.16 4.82 -0.48
N ARG A 24 6.35 5.69 0.14
CA ARG A 24 5.96 5.49 1.54
C ARG A 24 4.94 4.36 1.63
N VAL A 25 5.13 3.47 2.60
CA VAL A 25 4.26 2.34 2.89
C VAL A 25 3.38 2.67 4.08
N LEU A 26 2.08 2.60 3.88
CA LEU A 26 1.05 2.89 4.87
C LEU A 26 0.16 1.65 5.07
N LEU A 27 -0.25 1.39 6.30
CA LEU A 27 -1.27 0.40 6.64
C LEU A 27 -2.63 1.10 6.74
N MET A 28 -3.58 0.73 5.90
CA MET A 28 -4.96 1.24 6.01
C MET A 28 -5.56 0.84 7.36
N ASN A 29 -6.23 1.77 8.05
CA ASN A 29 -6.90 1.50 9.32
C ASN A 29 -8.26 0.82 9.13
N ASP A 30 -8.24 -0.33 8.45
CA ASP A 30 -9.39 -1.20 8.23
C ASP A 30 -8.94 -2.67 8.38
N ALA A 31 -9.15 -3.22 9.57
CA ALA A 31 -8.73 -4.56 9.98
C ALA A 31 -9.50 -5.69 9.29
N ARG A 32 -10.54 -5.37 8.51
CA ARG A 32 -11.26 -6.35 7.69
C ARG A 32 -10.37 -7.00 6.63
N TYR A 33 -9.28 -6.35 6.23
CA TYR A 33 -8.35 -6.85 5.21
C TYR A 33 -6.90 -6.48 5.54
N PRO A 34 -5.92 -7.33 5.16
CA PRO A 34 -4.54 -6.87 5.05
C PRO A 34 -4.39 -5.91 3.87
N TRP A 35 -4.33 -4.62 4.18
CA TRP A 35 -4.43 -3.54 3.20
C TRP A 35 -3.31 -2.53 3.38
N VAL A 36 -2.37 -2.53 2.42
CA VAL A 36 -1.30 -1.54 2.30
C VAL A 36 -1.65 -0.49 1.26
N ILE A 37 -1.25 0.75 1.52
CA ILE A 37 -1.24 1.85 0.56
C ILE A 37 0.22 2.25 0.30
N LEU A 38 0.59 2.31 -0.97
CA LEU A 38 1.87 2.82 -1.45
C LEU A 38 1.69 4.24 -1.98
N VAL A 39 2.46 5.19 -1.47
CA VAL A 39 2.43 6.59 -1.91
C VAL A 39 3.80 6.96 -2.46
N PRO A 40 3.99 7.07 -3.79
CA PRO A 40 5.25 7.56 -4.36
C PRO A 40 5.65 8.90 -3.73
N ARG A 41 6.90 9.00 -3.26
CA ARG A 41 7.40 10.21 -2.58
C ARG A 41 7.81 11.31 -3.57
N HIS A 42 6.90 11.64 -4.48
CA HIS A 42 7.00 12.76 -5.42
C HIS A 42 5.99 13.85 -5.05
N PRO A 43 6.36 15.14 -5.12
CA PRO A 43 5.42 16.22 -4.91
C PRO A 43 4.43 16.34 -6.08
N ALA A 44 3.17 16.68 -5.78
CA ALA A 44 2.15 17.09 -6.76
C ALA A 44 1.86 16.10 -7.91
N ILE A 45 1.99 14.79 -7.67
CA ILE A 45 1.60 13.74 -8.62
C ILE A 45 0.23 13.18 -8.23
N SER A 46 -0.67 13.10 -9.21
CA SER A 46 -2.00 12.52 -9.08
C SER A 46 -2.18 11.21 -9.85
N GLU A 47 -1.46 11.05 -10.96
CA GLU A 47 -1.61 9.91 -11.85
C GLU A 47 -0.28 9.18 -12.06
N ILE A 48 -0.34 7.86 -12.27
CA ILE A 48 0.87 7.05 -12.52
C ILE A 48 1.63 7.56 -13.75
N LEU A 49 0.91 8.03 -14.79
CA LEU A 49 1.51 8.53 -16.02
C LEU A 49 2.35 9.80 -15.85
N GLU A 50 2.16 10.53 -14.74
CA GLU A 50 2.92 11.74 -14.42
C GLU A 50 4.27 11.40 -13.78
N LEU A 51 4.45 10.17 -13.29
CA LEU A 51 5.75 9.71 -12.80
C LEU A 51 6.74 9.55 -13.97
N PRO A 52 8.04 9.80 -13.74
CA PRO A 52 9.08 9.36 -14.67
C PRO A 52 8.96 7.87 -15.00
N ALA A 53 9.28 7.48 -16.24
CA ALA A 53 9.12 6.08 -16.68
C ALA A 53 9.85 5.07 -15.78
N ALA A 54 11.03 5.43 -15.25
CA ALA A 54 11.76 4.60 -14.30
C ALA A 54 10.99 4.42 -12.96
N ASP A 55 10.30 5.46 -12.50
CA ASP A 55 9.51 5.43 -11.28
C ASP A 55 8.18 4.70 -11.48
N GLN A 56 7.58 4.75 -12.67
CA GLN A 56 6.44 3.89 -13.01
C GLN A 56 6.82 2.40 -12.90
N GLN A 57 7.99 2.02 -13.41
CA GLN A 57 8.50 0.66 -13.28
C GLN A 57 8.84 0.31 -11.83
N GLN A 58 9.42 1.24 -11.08
CA GLN A 58 9.74 1.05 -9.67
C GLN A 58 8.49 0.88 -8.82
N LEU A 59 7.43 1.67 -9.05
CA LEU A 59 6.14 1.54 -8.39
C LEU A 59 5.56 0.13 -8.60
N TRP A 60 5.60 -0.38 -9.82
CA TRP A 60 5.14 -1.74 -10.10
C TRP A 60 5.99 -2.81 -9.42
N ARG A 61 7.33 -2.65 -9.37
CA ARG A 61 8.22 -3.55 -8.61
C ARG A 61 7.85 -3.57 -7.14
N GLU A 62 7.72 -2.41 -6.51
CA GLU A 62 7.36 -2.28 -5.11
C GLU A 62 5.98 -2.88 -4.81
N ALA A 63 4.96 -2.55 -5.60
CA ALA A 63 3.59 -3.03 -5.39
C ALA A 63 3.46 -4.55 -5.57
N THR A 64 4.11 -5.12 -6.58
CA THR A 64 3.99 -6.55 -6.90
C THR A 64 4.81 -7.42 -5.96
N GLN A 65 6.05 -7.05 -5.64
CA GLN A 65 6.87 -7.82 -4.71
C GLN A 65 6.31 -7.77 -3.28
N LEU A 66 5.88 -6.61 -2.81
CA LEU A 66 5.23 -6.49 -1.50
C LEU A 66 3.92 -7.28 -1.46
N GLY A 67 3.09 -7.14 -2.50
CA GLY A 67 1.83 -7.87 -2.61
C GLY A 67 2.01 -9.39 -2.64
N GLU A 68 3.05 -9.89 -3.33
CA GLU A 68 3.39 -11.32 -3.33
C GLU A 68 3.84 -11.81 -1.96
N ALA A 69 4.77 -11.09 -1.32
CA ALA A 69 5.25 -11.42 0.02
C ALA A 69 4.09 -11.44 1.04
N MET A 70 3.22 -10.42 1.02
CA MET A 70 2.03 -10.34 1.87
C MET A 70 1.07 -11.50 1.58
N LYS A 71 0.82 -11.82 0.30
CA LYS A 71 -0.11 -12.90 -0.07
C LYS A 71 0.36 -14.24 0.49
N VAL A 72 1.65 -14.56 0.36
CA VAL A 72 2.23 -15.80 0.90
C VAL A 72 2.15 -15.83 2.42
N ALA A 73 2.58 -14.75 3.08
CA ALA A 73 2.66 -14.70 4.53
C ALA A 73 1.30 -14.74 5.24
N LEU A 74 0.29 -14.13 4.62
CA LEU A 74 -1.04 -13.95 5.22
C LEU A 74 -2.08 -14.94 4.68
N GLY A 75 -1.66 -15.92 3.87
CA GLY A 75 -2.56 -16.94 3.33
C GLY A 75 -3.66 -16.36 2.45
N GLY A 76 -3.32 -15.39 1.59
CA GLY A 76 -4.28 -14.75 0.70
C GLY A 76 -4.64 -15.61 -0.52
N ASP A 77 -5.92 -15.66 -0.89
CA ASP A 77 -6.37 -16.34 -2.11
C ASP A 77 -6.05 -15.49 -3.35
N LYS A 78 -6.25 -14.16 -3.25
CA LYS A 78 -6.11 -13.22 -4.36
C LYS A 78 -5.47 -11.90 -3.89
N LEU A 79 -4.78 -11.25 -4.81
CA LEU A 79 -4.26 -9.88 -4.65
C LEU A 79 -5.10 -8.92 -5.49
N ASN A 80 -5.47 -7.78 -4.90
CA ASN A 80 -6.03 -6.62 -5.62
C ASN A 80 -5.02 -5.48 -5.57
N ILE A 81 -4.71 -4.90 -6.73
CA ILE A 81 -3.89 -3.69 -6.85
C ILE A 81 -4.70 -2.66 -7.63
N ALA A 82 -4.81 -1.44 -7.12
CA ALA A 82 -5.54 -0.36 -7.81
C ALA A 82 -4.97 1.02 -7.49
N SER A 83 -4.96 1.88 -8.50
CA SER A 83 -4.85 3.35 -8.36
C SER A 83 -6.21 3.93 -8.72
N LEU A 84 -6.86 4.61 -7.77
CA LEU A 84 -8.22 5.17 -7.96
C LEU A 84 -8.21 6.69 -7.86
N GLY A 85 -7.96 7.25 -6.67
CA GLY A 85 -7.69 8.69 -6.52
C GLY A 85 -8.90 9.66 -6.64
N ASN A 86 -10.14 9.18 -6.79
CA ASN A 86 -11.30 10.06 -6.98
C ASN A 86 -11.58 11.03 -5.80
N VAL A 87 -11.16 10.67 -4.58
CA VAL A 87 -11.43 11.45 -3.35
C VAL A 87 -10.17 12.13 -2.84
N VAL A 88 -9.05 11.41 -2.82
CA VAL A 88 -7.72 11.95 -2.49
C VAL A 88 -6.91 11.96 -3.79
N SER A 89 -6.57 13.15 -4.28
CA SER A 89 -5.90 13.32 -5.56
C SER A 89 -4.43 12.90 -5.55
N GLN A 90 -3.75 12.96 -4.40
CA GLN A 90 -2.35 12.52 -4.30
C GLN A 90 -2.24 11.05 -4.72
N LEU A 91 -1.35 10.75 -5.66
CA LEU A 91 -1.18 9.40 -6.20
C LEU A 91 -0.90 8.40 -5.07
N HIS A 92 -1.74 7.38 -5.00
CA HIS A 92 -1.58 6.27 -4.08
C HIS A 92 -2.09 4.98 -4.71
N VAL A 93 -1.41 3.88 -4.42
CA VAL A 93 -1.74 2.55 -4.93
C VAL A 93 -2.14 1.66 -3.77
N HIS A 94 -3.34 1.10 -3.84
CA HIS A 94 -3.81 0.10 -2.89
C HIS A 94 -3.24 -1.27 -3.24
N VAL A 95 -2.76 -2.00 -2.24
CA VAL A 95 -2.29 -3.39 -2.31
C VAL A 95 -3.05 -4.18 -1.24
N VAL A 96 -4.02 -4.98 -1.66
CA VAL A 96 -5.01 -5.60 -0.77
C VAL A 96 -5.01 -7.12 -0.92
N ILE A 97 -4.78 -7.83 0.19
CA ILE A 97 -4.94 -9.28 0.24
C ILE A 97 -6.42 -9.61 0.40
N ARG A 98 -6.90 -10.52 -0.43
CA ARG A 98 -8.29 -10.97 -0.50
C ARG A 98 -8.38 -12.46 -0.20
N GLN A 99 -9.46 -12.84 0.46
CA GLN A 99 -9.79 -14.22 0.79
C GLN A 99 -11.24 -14.50 0.43
N HIS A 100 -11.57 -15.74 0.06
CA HIS A 100 -12.95 -16.10 -0.32
C HIS A 100 -13.99 -15.86 0.80
N GLY A 101 -13.55 -15.84 2.05
CA GLY A 101 -14.38 -15.55 3.23
C GLY A 101 -14.23 -14.13 3.78
N ASP A 102 -13.55 -13.23 3.09
CA ASP A 102 -13.41 -11.85 3.55
C ASP A 102 -14.74 -11.08 3.50
N ALA A 103 -14.80 -9.96 4.22
CA ALA A 103 -16.05 -9.23 4.47
C ALA A 103 -16.80 -8.77 3.22
N THR A 104 -16.16 -8.73 2.05
CA THR A 104 -16.79 -8.23 0.81
C THR A 104 -16.62 -9.15 -0.39
N TRP A 105 -16.00 -10.33 -0.26
CA TRP A 105 -15.82 -11.23 -1.40
C TRP A 105 -17.16 -11.59 -2.08
N PRO A 106 -17.27 -11.57 -3.43
CA PRO A 106 -16.24 -11.26 -4.44
C PRO A 106 -16.19 -9.77 -4.88
N ALA A 107 -16.90 -8.88 -4.20
CA ALA A 107 -16.94 -7.45 -4.50
C ALA A 107 -15.60 -6.74 -4.18
N PRO A 108 -15.35 -5.55 -4.77
CA PRO A 108 -14.23 -4.71 -4.37
C PRO A 108 -14.35 -4.23 -2.91
N VAL A 109 -13.22 -4.06 -2.21
CA VAL A 109 -13.21 -3.54 -0.83
C VAL A 109 -13.66 -2.08 -0.75
N TRP A 110 -13.40 -1.29 -1.79
CA TRP A 110 -13.73 0.14 -1.83
C TRP A 110 -15.24 0.37 -1.90
N GLY A 111 -15.77 1.15 -0.95
CA GLY A 111 -17.19 1.50 -0.90
C GLY A 111 -18.12 0.38 -0.42
N ASN A 112 -17.59 -0.76 0.03
CA ASN A 112 -18.39 -1.88 0.53
C ASN A 112 -18.20 -2.09 2.04
N GLY A 113 -19.28 -1.93 2.79
CA GLY A 113 -19.31 -2.04 4.25
C GLY A 113 -18.68 -0.84 4.98
N THR A 114 -18.45 -1.00 6.28
CA THR A 114 -17.89 0.03 7.16
C THR A 114 -16.49 -0.41 7.60
N PRO A 115 -15.47 0.47 7.56
CA PRO A 115 -14.15 0.15 8.09
C PRO A 115 -14.20 -0.27 9.56
N GLU A 116 -13.43 -1.31 9.90
CA GLU A 116 -13.24 -1.73 11.30
C GLU A 116 -11.83 -1.34 11.74
N PRO A 117 -11.64 -0.32 12.59
CA PRO A 117 -10.32 0.10 13.02
C PRO A 117 -9.57 -1.01 13.75
N TYR A 118 -8.25 -1.04 13.59
CA TYR A 118 -7.41 -1.91 14.41
C TYR A 118 -7.47 -1.48 15.88
N ASP A 119 -7.49 -2.46 16.80
CA ASP A 119 -7.05 -2.20 18.16
C ASP A 119 -5.51 -2.05 18.21
N LEU A 120 -4.97 -1.55 19.32
CA LEU A 120 -3.52 -1.27 19.44
C LEU A 120 -2.66 -2.53 19.24
N ALA A 121 -3.13 -3.69 19.67
CA ALA A 121 -2.37 -4.94 19.60
C ALA A 121 -2.37 -5.49 18.16
N GLY A 122 -3.53 -5.53 17.51
CA GLY A 122 -3.69 -5.94 16.12
C GLY A 122 -2.94 -5.00 15.17
N GLN A 123 -3.00 -3.69 15.43
CA GLN A 123 -2.24 -2.70 14.66
C GLN A 123 -0.73 -2.97 14.75
N ALA A 124 -0.20 -3.12 15.97
CA ALA A 124 1.22 -3.39 16.17
C ALA A 124 1.64 -4.70 15.51
N HIS A 125 0.85 -5.76 15.69
CA HIS A 125 1.12 -7.07 15.09
C HIS A 125 1.19 -7.01 13.57
N MET A 126 0.19 -6.40 12.92
CA MET A 126 0.17 -6.28 11.46
C MET A 126 1.34 -5.42 10.95
N ARG A 127 1.63 -4.30 11.63
CA ARG A 127 2.76 -3.44 11.26
C ARG A 127 4.10 -4.18 11.36
N ASP A 128 4.30 -4.97 12.41
CA ASP A 128 5.55 -5.72 12.61
C ASP A 128 5.71 -6.84 11.57
N GLN A 129 4.61 -7.54 11.21
CA GLN A 129 4.62 -8.49 10.09
C GLN A 129 5.01 -7.83 8.78
N LEU A 130 4.38 -6.69 8.44
CA LEU A 130 4.69 -5.94 7.23
C LEU A 130 6.16 -5.49 7.20
N LEU A 131 6.67 -4.95 8.30
CA LEU A 131 8.07 -4.53 8.43
C LEU A 131 9.04 -5.69 8.18
N ALA A 132 8.77 -6.85 8.77
CA ALA A 132 9.61 -8.04 8.58
C ALA A 132 9.67 -8.45 7.10
N HIS A 133 8.54 -8.42 6.37
CA HIS A 133 8.53 -8.72 4.94
C HIS A 133 9.23 -7.66 4.11
N ILE A 134 8.98 -6.37 4.37
CA ILE A 134 9.59 -5.25 3.65
C ILE A 134 11.12 -5.31 3.72
N GLN A 135 11.69 -5.65 4.88
CA GLN A 135 13.15 -5.76 5.06
C GLN A 135 13.80 -6.85 4.22
N THR A 136 13.03 -7.82 3.72
CA THR A 136 13.52 -8.92 2.87
C THR A 136 13.35 -8.65 1.38
N LEU A 137 12.64 -7.58 1.00
CA LEU A 137 12.38 -7.27 -0.40
C LEU A 137 13.63 -6.71 -1.09
N ASP A 138 13.97 -7.28 -2.26
CA ASP A 138 14.93 -6.66 -3.17
C ASP A 138 14.20 -5.74 -4.15
N VAL A 139 13.85 -4.56 -3.64
CA VAL A 139 13.23 -3.48 -4.42
C VAL A 139 14.24 -2.39 -4.76
N SER A 140 15.53 -2.68 -4.72
CA SER A 140 16.58 -1.72 -5.04
C SER A 140 16.35 -1.10 -6.43
N SER A 141 16.39 0.23 -6.53
CA SER A 141 16.29 0.92 -7.81
C SER A 141 17.39 0.40 -8.76
N ALA A 142 17.01 -0.01 -9.97
CA ALA A 142 17.91 -0.55 -10.98
C ALA A 142 18.95 0.48 -11.52
N LEU A 143 19.01 1.69 -10.95
CA LEU A 143 19.87 2.80 -11.41
C LEU A 143 21.17 2.96 -10.61
N THR A 144 21.56 1.97 -9.78
CA THR A 144 22.83 2.01 -9.02
C THR A 144 23.87 0.99 -9.48
N ARG A 145 23.96 0.69 -10.78
CA ARG A 145 25.12 0.02 -11.39
C ARG A 145 25.54 0.67 -12.68
#